data_AF-A0A183PVL3-F1
#
_entry.id   AF-A0A183PVL3-F1
#
_cell.length_a   1.000
_cell.length_b   1.000
_cell.length_c   1.000
_cell.angle_alpha   90.00
_cell.angle_beta   90.00
_cell.angle_gamma   90.00
#
_symmetry.space_group_name_H-M   'P 1'
#
loop_
_entity.id
_entity.type
_entity.pdbx_description
1 polymer ?
#
loop_
_entity_poly.entity_id
_entity_poly.type
_entity_poly.pdbx_seq_one_letter_code
_entity_poly.pdbx_strand_id
1 'polypeptide(L)'
;MVLRHEEFTEGCKASCNGPYDGKWSKTMIGYGPEDNHFVVELTYNYGIGAYQLGNDFQDAYSRIIGGSWPITLKESNSVKVEAPGGYAFWVHNSDSNGDPVQMVALSTSNLKRSIDYWSHKLSMTLVSSSSDEAVFCYSPNQCSLKLISIQKPIDHASAFGRIAFACPTSQDGHEICFVGDEAFRQLSQVDSQADNLLQSAIASDKSDEWFNKHGGKTTK
;
A
#
# COMPACT_ATOMS: atom_id res chain seq x y z
N MET A 1 -10.43 3.69 -9.06
CA MET A 1 -10.51 3.02 -10.38
C MET A 1 -9.60 1.81 -10.32
N VAL A 2 -9.91 0.73 -11.04
CA VAL A 2 -8.95 -0.36 -11.28
C VAL A 2 -8.09 0.09 -12.47
N LEU A 3 -6.76 0.09 -12.31
CA LEU A 3 -5.84 0.63 -13.31
C LEU A 3 -5.24 -0.48 -14.18
N ARG A 4 -4.86 -1.59 -13.55
CA ARG A 4 -4.42 -2.84 -14.19
C ARG A 4 -4.67 -4.01 -13.26
N HIS A 5 -4.88 -5.19 -13.83
CA HIS A 5 -5.07 -6.45 -13.11
C HIS A 5 -4.28 -7.56 -13.81
N GLU A 6 -3.44 -8.26 -13.06
CA GLU A 6 -2.46 -9.23 -13.55
C GLU A 6 -2.58 -10.55 -12.76
N GLU A 7 -2.60 -11.67 -13.48
CA GLU A 7 -2.72 -13.02 -12.93
C GLU A 7 -1.43 -13.80 -13.16
N PHE A 8 -0.85 -14.37 -12.10
CA PHE A 8 0.43 -15.05 -12.11
C PHE A 8 0.29 -16.51 -11.68
N THR A 9 0.77 -17.43 -12.52
CA THR A 9 0.73 -18.89 -12.27
C THR A 9 1.88 -19.40 -11.41
N GLU A 10 2.90 -18.56 -11.16
CA GLU A 10 4.12 -18.89 -10.42
C GLU A 10 4.42 -17.79 -9.38
N GLY A 11 5.05 -18.17 -8.26
CA GLY A 11 5.51 -17.23 -7.23
C GLY A 11 6.44 -16.14 -7.77
N CYS A 12 6.43 -14.96 -7.16
CA CYS A 12 7.20 -13.83 -7.67
C CYS A 12 8.70 -13.98 -7.37
N LYS A 13 9.54 -13.92 -8.42
CA LYS A 13 11.02 -13.94 -8.28
C LYS A 13 11.59 -12.81 -7.41
N ALA A 14 10.90 -11.67 -7.34
CA ALA A 14 11.25 -10.54 -6.47
C ALA A 14 10.53 -10.59 -5.10
N SER A 15 9.96 -11.74 -4.74
CA SER A 15 9.15 -11.97 -3.53
C SER A 15 8.03 -10.94 -3.33
N CYS A 16 7.50 -10.37 -4.43
CA CYS A 16 6.53 -9.27 -4.35
C CYS A 16 5.22 -9.67 -3.69
N ASN A 17 4.87 -10.95 -3.77
CA ASN A 17 3.69 -11.53 -3.15
C ASN A 17 3.94 -12.06 -1.73
N GLY A 18 5.16 -11.92 -1.19
CA GLY A 18 5.61 -12.55 0.05
C GLY A 18 6.31 -13.90 -0.19
N PRO A 19 6.52 -14.71 0.86
CA PRO A 19 7.23 -16.00 0.78
C PRO A 19 6.33 -17.14 0.28
N TYR A 20 5.52 -16.90 -0.76
CA TYR A 20 4.54 -17.87 -1.27
C TYR A 20 4.79 -18.23 -2.74
N ASP A 21 4.93 -19.52 -3.01
CA ASP A 21 5.26 -20.04 -4.35
C ASP A 21 4.02 -20.32 -5.24
N GLY A 22 2.83 -20.04 -4.73
CA GLY A 22 1.55 -20.36 -5.38
C GLY A 22 1.10 -19.34 -6.43
N LYS A 23 -0.06 -19.64 -7.04
CA LYS A 23 -0.78 -18.69 -7.90
C LYS A 23 -1.11 -17.42 -7.11
N TRP A 24 -0.90 -16.26 -7.71
CA TRP A 24 -1.25 -14.97 -7.10
C TRP A 24 -1.72 -13.98 -8.16
N SER A 25 -2.35 -12.89 -7.73
CA SER A 25 -2.72 -11.79 -8.61
C SER A 25 -2.38 -10.44 -8.01
N LYS A 26 -2.20 -9.48 -8.90
CA LYS A 26 -1.89 -8.08 -8.60
C LYS A 26 -2.99 -7.21 -9.18
N THR A 27 -3.50 -6.27 -8.39
CA THR A 27 -4.48 -5.29 -8.85
C THR A 27 -4.06 -3.91 -8.39
N MET A 28 -3.82 -3.00 -9.33
CA MET A 28 -3.53 -1.61 -8.99
C MET A 28 -4.82 -0.81 -8.90
N ILE A 29 -5.00 -0.09 -7.81
CA ILE A 29 -6.13 0.82 -7.63
C ILE A 29 -5.66 2.22 -7.25
N GLY A 30 -6.33 3.23 -7.78
CA GLY A 30 -6.02 4.64 -7.52
C GLY A 30 -7.14 5.58 -7.93
N TYR A 31 -6.91 6.88 -7.71
CA TYR A 31 -7.81 7.96 -8.14
C TYR A 31 -7.51 8.45 -9.57
N GLY A 32 -6.34 8.12 -10.10
CA GLY A 32 -5.93 8.37 -11.48
C GLY A 32 -4.75 7.49 -11.88
N PRO A 33 -4.09 7.78 -13.02
CA PRO A 33 -2.99 6.99 -13.56
C PRO A 33 -1.75 6.92 -12.64
N GLU A 34 -1.05 5.79 -12.70
CA GLU A 34 0.18 5.51 -11.94
C GLU A 34 1.32 6.53 -12.20
N ASP A 35 1.37 7.14 -13.38
CA ASP A 35 2.37 8.16 -13.75
C ASP A 35 2.29 9.45 -12.89
N ASN A 36 1.14 9.74 -12.28
CA ASN A 36 0.90 11.00 -11.55
C ASN A 36 0.00 10.88 -10.31
N HIS A 37 -0.32 9.68 -9.86
CA HIS A 37 -1.04 9.40 -8.61
C HIS A 37 -0.29 8.34 -7.80
N PHE A 38 -0.35 8.47 -6.47
CA PHE A 38 -0.03 7.38 -5.57
C PHE A 38 -1.13 6.32 -5.64
N VAL A 39 -0.74 5.07 -5.83
CA VAL A 39 -1.64 3.94 -6.04
C VAL A 39 -1.41 2.85 -4.98
N VAL A 40 -2.42 2.01 -4.79
CA VAL A 40 -2.32 0.84 -3.92
C VAL A 40 -2.19 -0.41 -4.79
N GLU A 41 -1.11 -1.16 -4.60
CA GLU A 41 -0.91 -2.50 -5.13
C GLU A 41 -1.61 -3.51 -4.21
N LEU A 42 -2.73 -4.07 -4.65
CA LEU A 42 -3.39 -5.18 -3.96
C LEU A 42 -2.82 -6.51 -4.46
N THR A 43 -2.23 -7.28 -3.56
CA THR A 43 -1.72 -8.63 -3.82
C THR A 43 -2.65 -9.68 -3.20
N TYR A 44 -3.13 -10.62 -4.01
CA TYR A 44 -3.93 -11.76 -3.56
C TYR A 44 -3.20 -13.07 -3.86
N ASN A 45 -2.81 -13.81 -2.82
CA ASN A 45 -2.26 -15.17 -2.97
C ASN A 45 -3.39 -16.19 -2.86
N TYR A 46 -3.61 -16.99 -3.91
CA TYR A 46 -4.67 -18.00 -3.90
C TYR A 46 -4.39 -19.05 -2.83
N GLY A 47 -5.41 -19.39 -2.04
CA GLY A 47 -5.28 -20.31 -0.89
C GLY A 47 -4.68 -19.70 0.38
N ILE A 48 -4.41 -18.38 0.43
CA ILE A 48 -4.04 -17.67 1.67
C ILE A 48 -5.24 -16.84 2.14
N GLY A 49 -5.88 -17.27 3.24
CA GLY A 49 -7.19 -16.77 3.64
C GLY A 49 -7.18 -15.52 4.52
N ALA A 50 -6.09 -15.28 5.24
CA ALA A 50 -5.86 -14.11 6.08
C ALA A 50 -4.36 -13.93 6.35
N TYR A 51 -3.95 -12.68 6.55
CA TYR A 51 -2.62 -12.27 6.99
C TYR A 51 -2.75 -11.63 8.37
N GLN A 52 -1.77 -11.84 9.24
CA GLN A 52 -1.68 -11.16 10.53
C GLN A 52 -1.11 -9.75 10.31
N LEU A 53 -1.89 -8.73 10.69
CA LEU A 53 -1.45 -7.34 10.65
C LEU A 53 -0.36 -7.07 11.69
N GLY A 54 0.72 -6.45 11.25
CA GLY A 54 1.79 -5.95 12.10
C GLY A 54 1.42 -4.63 12.80
N ASN A 55 2.44 -3.89 13.25
CA ASN A 55 2.27 -2.56 13.82
C ASN A 55 2.82 -1.43 12.93
N ASP A 56 2.96 -1.69 11.63
CA ASP A 56 3.73 -0.89 10.68
C ASP A 56 2.92 -0.02 9.71
N PHE A 57 1.72 -0.43 9.26
CA PHE A 57 0.89 0.32 8.29
C PHE A 57 -0.23 1.18 8.92
N GLN A 58 -0.59 2.29 8.26
CA GLN A 58 -1.64 3.23 8.70
C GLN A 58 -2.84 3.46 7.73
N ASP A 59 -2.99 4.54 6.91
CA ASP A 59 -4.35 5.16 6.71
C ASP A 59 -4.69 6.05 5.41
N ALA A 60 -5.88 5.94 4.70
CA ALA A 60 -6.48 6.86 3.62
C ALA A 60 -8.09 6.91 3.41
N TYR A 61 -8.72 7.49 2.34
CA TYR A 61 -10.23 7.66 2.18
C TYR A 61 -10.89 7.97 0.80
N SER A 62 -12.16 7.52 0.57
CA SER A 62 -13.30 8.40 0.11
C SER A 62 -14.75 7.81 0.00
N ARG A 63 -15.09 6.60 0.50
CA ARG A 63 -16.45 6.00 0.33
C ARG A 63 -17.36 5.94 1.57
N ILE A 64 -16.93 6.45 2.73
CA ILE A 64 -17.51 6.06 4.02
C ILE A 64 -18.70 6.92 4.49
N ILE A 65 -18.66 8.25 4.35
CA ILE A 65 -19.65 9.12 5.03
C ILE A 65 -21.08 9.01 4.46
N GLY A 66 -21.25 8.46 3.25
CA GLY A 66 -22.55 8.12 2.65
C GLY A 66 -22.86 6.62 2.57
N GLY A 67 -22.02 5.75 3.14
CA GLY A 67 -22.12 4.29 3.02
C GLY A 67 -22.37 3.59 4.36
N SER A 68 -22.54 2.27 4.31
CA SER A 68 -22.69 1.40 5.49
C SER A 68 -21.34 0.94 6.09
N TRP A 69 -20.22 1.58 5.71
CA TRP A 69 -18.89 1.13 6.14
C TRP A 69 -18.61 1.51 7.61
N PRO A 70 -18.11 0.60 8.45
CA PRO A 70 -17.83 0.91 9.86
C PRO A 70 -16.83 2.05 10.05
N ILE A 71 -17.17 2.99 10.91
CA ILE A 71 -16.28 4.06 11.37
C ILE A 71 -15.70 3.65 12.72
N THR A 72 -14.37 3.62 12.84
CA THR A 72 -13.66 3.23 14.08
C THR A 72 -13.36 4.45 14.97
N LEU A 73 -13.11 5.62 14.38
CA LEU A 73 -12.97 6.89 15.11
C LEU A 73 -13.57 8.04 14.28
N LYS A 74 -14.13 9.06 14.95
CA LYS A 74 -14.62 10.27 14.29
C LYS A 74 -14.11 11.52 15.01
N GLU A 75 -13.54 12.42 14.23
CA GLU A 75 -13.08 13.73 14.64
C GLU A 75 -13.93 14.81 13.95
N SER A 76 -13.54 16.10 14.07
CA SER A 76 -14.30 17.22 13.52
C SER A 76 -14.35 17.23 11.99
N ASN A 77 -13.21 17.07 11.34
CA ASN A 77 -13.05 17.10 9.88
C ASN A 77 -12.53 15.77 9.31
N SER A 78 -12.46 14.73 10.12
CA SER A 78 -11.84 13.45 9.79
C SER A 78 -12.57 12.25 10.39
N VAL A 79 -12.43 11.07 9.78
CA VAL A 79 -12.78 9.79 10.41
C VAL A 79 -11.66 8.78 10.21
N LYS A 80 -11.61 7.75 11.05
CA LYS A 80 -10.80 6.56 10.84
C LYS A 80 -11.72 5.40 10.53
N VAL A 81 -11.32 4.56 9.59
CA VAL A 81 -11.97 3.28 9.28
C VAL A 81 -10.93 2.17 9.18
N GLU A 82 -11.38 0.95 8.92
CA GLU A 82 -10.51 -0.18 8.59
C GLU A 82 -10.99 -0.84 7.29
N ALA A 83 -10.05 -1.19 6.42
CA ALA A 83 -10.28 -2.03 5.25
C ALA A 83 -10.29 -3.52 5.66
N PRO A 84 -10.79 -4.43 4.81
CA PRO A 84 -10.65 -5.87 5.05
C PRO A 84 -9.17 -6.24 5.23
N GLY A 85 -8.84 -6.96 6.31
CA GLY A 85 -7.46 -7.20 6.73
C GLY A 85 -6.96 -6.28 7.86
N GLY A 86 -7.74 -5.28 8.28
CA GLY A 86 -7.45 -4.44 9.43
C GLY A 86 -6.52 -3.26 9.15
N TYR A 87 -6.03 -3.11 7.91
CA TYR A 87 -5.36 -1.90 7.46
C TYR A 87 -6.28 -0.71 7.72
N ALA A 88 -5.84 0.26 8.52
CA ALA A 88 -6.67 1.38 8.84
C ALA A 88 -6.74 2.38 7.67
N PHE A 89 -7.69 3.31 7.72
CA PHE A 89 -7.92 4.27 6.64
C PHE A 89 -8.40 5.65 7.21
N TRP A 90 -7.54 6.70 7.20
CA TRP A 90 -7.84 8.07 7.65
C TRP A 90 -8.47 8.88 6.53
N VAL A 91 -9.56 9.51 6.92
CA VAL A 91 -10.50 10.25 6.12
C VAL A 91 -10.40 11.71 6.44
N HIS A 92 -10.30 12.56 5.41
CA HIS A 92 -10.47 14.00 5.55
C HIS A 92 -11.66 14.47 4.72
N ASN A 93 -12.55 15.23 5.33
CA ASN A 93 -13.73 15.82 4.70
C ASN A 93 -13.36 17.17 4.06
N SER A 94 -12.47 17.11 3.07
CA SER A 94 -11.94 18.27 2.33
C SER A 94 -11.59 17.86 0.91
N ASP A 95 -11.86 18.72 -0.06
CA ASP A 95 -11.44 18.50 -1.44
C ASP A 95 -9.90 18.47 -1.56
N SER A 96 -9.35 17.53 -2.35
CA SER A 96 -7.92 17.49 -2.65
C SER A 96 -7.60 18.37 -3.87
N ASN A 97 -6.52 19.13 -3.80
CA ASN A 97 -5.97 19.81 -4.98
C ASN A 97 -4.93 18.90 -5.64
N GLY A 98 -5.41 18.00 -6.52
CA GLY A 98 -4.63 16.91 -7.08
C GLY A 98 -5.02 15.56 -6.47
N ASP A 99 -4.07 14.63 -6.42
CA ASP A 99 -4.29 13.25 -5.93
C ASP A 99 -4.90 13.22 -4.50
N PRO A 100 -6.05 12.57 -4.29
CA PRO A 100 -6.62 12.37 -2.97
C PRO A 100 -5.73 11.60 -1.98
N VAL A 101 -4.77 10.80 -2.44
CA VAL A 101 -3.85 10.06 -1.54
C VAL A 101 -2.66 10.94 -1.15
N GLN A 102 -2.77 11.57 0.02
CA GLN A 102 -1.85 12.60 0.47
C GLN A 102 -0.67 12.10 1.34
N MET A 103 -0.84 10.97 2.04
CA MET A 103 0.17 10.50 3.01
C MET A 103 0.12 8.98 3.23
N VAL A 104 1.29 8.38 3.39
CA VAL A 104 1.46 7.05 4.03
C VAL A 104 2.17 7.26 5.35
N ALA A 105 1.62 6.73 6.45
CA ALA A 105 2.28 6.74 7.75
C ALA A 105 2.81 5.34 8.11
N LEU A 106 4.08 5.27 8.53
CA LEU A 106 4.78 4.07 8.96
C LEU A 106 5.31 4.20 10.38
N SER A 107 5.33 3.11 11.13
CA SER A 107 5.94 3.08 12.47
C SER A 107 7.46 2.99 12.42
N THR A 108 8.15 3.63 13.38
CA THR A 108 9.60 3.48 13.60
C THR A 108 9.92 3.25 15.08
N SER A 109 10.96 2.45 15.34
CA SER A 109 11.53 2.23 16.67
C SER A 109 12.61 3.24 17.04
N ASN A 110 13.15 3.98 16.06
CA ASN A 110 14.20 4.99 16.26
C ASN A 110 14.06 6.11 15.22
N LEU A 111 13.29 7.14 15.56
CA LEU A 111 12.99 8.26 14.68
C LEU A 111 14.24 8.98 14.18
N LYS A 112 15.27 9.16 15.02
CA LYS A 112 16.53 9.82 14.63
C LYS A 112 17.28 9.05 13.53
N ARG A 113 17.39 7.73 13.68
CA ARG A 113 18.00 6.85 12.65
C ARG A 113 17.17 6.85 11.37
N SER A 114 15.84 6.84 11.48
CA SER A 114 14.97 6.87 10.32
C SER A 114 15.03 8.21 9.58
N ILE A 115 15.08 9.35 10.28
CA ILE A 115 15.30 10.67 9.65
C ILE A 115 16.60 10.64 8.83
N ASP A 116 17.71 10.22 9.43
CA ASP A 116 19.01 10.15 8.73
C ASP A 116 18.96 9.29 7.45
N TYR A 117 18.27 8.14 7.50
CA TYR A 117 18.07 7.28 6.34
C TYR A 117 17.23 7.97 5.26
N TRP A 118 16.02 8.44 5.58
CA TRP A 118 15.12 9.00 4.58
C TRP A 118 15.58 10.37 4.03
N SER A 119 16.23 11.20 4.84
CA SER A 119 16.76 12.50 4.37
C SER A 119 18.13 12.42 3.71
N HIS A 120 19.08 11.64 4.23
CA HIS A 120 20.47 11.64 3.71
C HIS A 120 20.81 10.45 2.81
N LYS A 121 20.17 9.29 2.97
CA LYS A 121 20.37 8.16 2.04
C LYS A 121 19.45 8.22 0.84
N LEU A 122 18.21 8.66 1.05
CA LEU A 122 17.17 8.66 0.02
C LEU A 122 16.83 10.07 -0.49
N SER A 123 17.41 11.11 0.08
CA SER A 123 17.24 12.51 -0.38
C SER A 123 15.80 13.04 -0.33
N MET A 124 14.93 12.48 0.53
CA MET A 124 13.63 13.09 0.79
C MET A 124 13.79 14.38 1.60
N THR A 125 13.01 15.41 1.26
CA THR A 125 12.98 16.66 2.04
C THR A 125 12.23 16.41 3.34
N LEU A 126 12.87 16.67 4.48
CA LEU A 126 12.22 16.70 5.79
C LEU A 126 11.35 17.96 5.88
N VAL A 127 10.02 17.77 5.92
CA VAL A 127 9.01 18.84 5.95
C VAL A 127 8.75 19.30 7.39
N SER A 128 8.64 18.37 8.31
CA SER A 128 8.43 18.63 9.74
C SER A 128 8.95 17.50 10.61
N SER A 129 9.26 17.78 11.87
CA SER A 129 9.62 16.78 12.88
C SER A 129 9.31 17.24 14.30
N SER A 130 9.05 16.28 15.18
CA SER A 130 8.87 16.45 16.63
C SER A 130 9.70 15.39 17.38
N SER A 131 9.42 15.18 18.68
CA SER A 131 9.94 14.05 19.45
C SER A 131 9.45 12.69 18.94
N ASP A 132 8.24 12.65 18.37
CA ASP A 132 7.49 11.41 18.13
C ASP A 132 7.10 11.20 16.67
N GLU A 133 7.25 12.19 15.80
CA GLU A 133 6.99 12.04 14.37
C GLU A 133 7.91 12.87 13.45
N ALA A 134 8.01 12.44 12.19
CA ALA A 134 8.66 13.20 11.13
C ALA A 134 7.92 13.00 9.80
N VAL A 135 7.80 14.05 8.99
CA VAL A 135 7.13 14.03 7.68
C VAL A 135 8.11 14.40 6.58
N PHE A 136 8.09 13.66 5.49
CA PHE A 136 9.00 13.78 4.36
C PHE A 136 8.24 13.80 3.03
N CYS A 137 8.77 14.51 2.04
CA CYS A 137 8.31 14.41 0.65
C CYS A 137 9.46 14.55 -0.35
N TYR A 138 9.27 14.05 -1.58
CA TYR A 138 10.14 14.39 -2.72
C TYR A 138 9.66 15.66 -3.43
N SER A 139 8.35 15.92 -3.40
CA SER A 139 7.71 17.11 -3.99
C SER A 139 6.47 17.49 -3.16
N PRO A 140 6.13 18.79 -3.01
CA PRO A 140 4.90 19.22 -2.33
C PRO A 140 3.60 18.69 -2.92
N ASN A 141 3.62 18.26 -4.20
CA ASN A 141 2.45 17.73 -4.91
C ASN A 141 2.40 16.19 -4.96
N GLN A 142 3.26 15.51 -4.20
CA GLN A 142 3.30 14.04 -4.11
C GLN A 142 2.89 13.55 -2.72
N CYS A 143 2.40 12.32 -2.65
CA CYS A 143 2.12 11.63 -1.40
C CYS A 143 3.34 11.68 -0.46
N SER A 144 3.11 12.15 0.77
CA SER A 144 4.16 12.31 1.79
C SER A 144 4.36 11.03 2.59
N LEU A 145 5.58 10.79 3.07
CA LEU A 145 5.88 9.75 4.04
C LEU A 145 5.87 10.37 5.44
N LYS A 146 5.07 9.83 6.35
CA LYS A 146 5.11 10.14 7.79
C LYS A 146 5.70 8.96 8.55
N LEU A 147 6.60 9.23 9.48
CA LEU A 147 7.17 8.26 10.39
C LEU A 147 6.70 8.57 11.81
N ILE A 148 6.22 7.55 12.52
CA ILE A 148 5.68 7.69 13.88
C ILE A 148 6.51 6.81 14.82
N SER A 149 7.14 7.43 15.80
CA SER A 149 7.93 6.76 16.83
C SER A 149 7.00 5.98 17.77
N ILE A 150 7.09 4.65 17.72
CA ILE A 150 6.32 3.78 18.64
C ILE A 150 7.11 3.35 19.88
N GLN A 151 8.39 3.76 19.96
CA GLN A 151 9.33 3.51 21.07
C GLN A 151 9.47 2.02 21.49
N LYS A 152 9.09 1.10 20.61
CA LYS A 152 9.13 -0.36 20.77
C LYS A 152 9.65 -1.03 19.50
N PRO A 153 10.07 -2.30 19.52
CA PRO A 153 10.42 -3.05 18.31
C PRO A 153 9.26 -3.03 17.30
N ILE A 154 9.60 -2.90 16.01
CA ILE A 154 8.64 -3.08 14.92
C ILE A 154 8.33 -4.58 14.79
N ASP A 155 7.06 -4.91 14.64
CA ASP A 155 6.62 -6.24 14.25
C ASP A 155 5.86 -6.11 12.93
N HIS A 156 6.40 -6.75 11.90
CA HIS A 156 5.87 -6.76 10.54
C HIS A 156 4.82 -7.87 10.33
N ALA A 157 4.82 -8.89 11.21
CA ALA A 157 4.01 -10.09 11.06
C ALA A 157 4.03 -10.65 9.60
N SER A 158 2.86 -10.92 9.01
CA SER A 158 2.75 -11.48 7.65
C SER A 158 2.01 -10.58 6.65
N ALA A 159 1.38 -9.49 7.12
CA ALA A 159 0.65 -8.53 6.29
C ALA A 159 1.46 -7.28 5.92
N PHE A 160 2.77 -7.27 6.18
CA PHE A 160 3.61 -6.10 5.89
C PHE A 160 3.59 -5.74 4.41
N GLY A 161 3.40 -4.45 4.15
CA GLY A 161 3.46 -3.89 2.80
C GLY A 161 4.88 -3.57 2.36
N ARG A 162 4.99 -3.00 1.15
CA ARG A 162 6.19 -2.30 0.67
C ARG A 162 5.76 -0.99 0.04
N ILE A 163 6.59 0.04 0.17
CA ILE A 163 6.46 1.29 -0.56
C ILE A 163 7.52 1.31 -1.67
N ALA A 164 7.11 1.70 -2.88
CA ALA A 164 7.97 1.75 -4.06
C ALA A 164 8.05 3.19 -4.58
N PHE A 165 9.17 3.51 -5.21
CA PHE A 165 9.41 4.83 -5.81
C PHE A 165 10.07 4.65 -7.18
N ALA A 166 9.73 5.49 -8.16
CA ALA A 166 10.47 5.54 -9.41
C ALA A 166 11.69 6.45 -9.27
N CYS A 167 12.83 6.07 -9.84
CA CYS A 167 14.00 6.94 -9.97
C CYS A 167 14.67 6.79 -11.34
N PRO A 168 15.52 7.74 -11.77
CA PRO A 168 16.39 7.55 -12.92
C PRO A 168 17.29 6.32 -12.71
N THR A 169 17.50 5.52 -13.76
CA THR A 169 18.25 4.25 -13.73
C THR A 169 19.71 4.39 -13.24
N SER A 170 20.25 5.61 -13.22
CA SER A 170 21.56 5.94 -12.64
C SER A 170 21.59 5.98 -11.10
N GLN A 171 20.44 5.83 -10.43
CA GLN A 171 20.26 5.97 -8.97
C GLN A 171 19.73 4.69 -8.28
N ASP A 172 19.59 3.58 -9.00
CA ASP A 172 18.96 2.31 -8.58
C ASP A 172 19.74 1.50 -7.48
N GLY A 173 20.59 2.16 -6.69
CA GLY A 173 21.57 1.53 -5.78
C GLY A 173 21.14 1.38 -4.31
N HIS A 174 19.84 1.46 -3.99
CA HIS A 174 19.33 1.54 -2.61
C HIS A 174 18.40 0.37 -2.25
N GLU A 175 18.34 -0.02 -0.96
CA GLU A 175 17.57 -1.18 -0.44
C GLU A 175 16.02 -1.04 -0.50
N ILE A 176 15.49 -0.01 -1.16
CA ILE A 176 14.05 0.17 -1.39
C ILE A 176 13.70 -0.39 -2.77
N CYS A 177 12.43 -0.75 -2.99
CA CYS A 177 11.90 -1.06 -4.31
C CYS A 177 11.89 0.19 -5.20
N PHE A 178 13.07 0.56 -5.70
CA PHE A 178 13.20 1.46 -6.82
C PHE A 178 12.92 0.73 -8.12
N VAL A 179 12.26 1.44 -9.04
CA VAL A 179 12.01 0.98 -10.40
C VAL A 179 12.51 2.08 -11.33
N GLY A 180 13.38 1.72 -12.28
CA GLY A 180 13.84 2.65 -13.30
C GLY A 180 12.67 3.31 -14.04
N ASP A 181 12.64 4.63 -14.08
CA ASP A 181 11.52 5.46 -14.59
C ASP A 181 11.00 5.00 -15.97
N GLU A 182 11.88 4.66 -16.91
CA GLU A 182 11.48 4.17 -18.24
C GLU A 182 10.71 2.83 -18.20
N ALA A 183 11.12 1.91 -17.32
CA ALA A 183 10.43 0.64 -17.13
C ALA A 183 9.12 0.83 -16.37
N PHE A 184 9.11 1.71 -15.35
CA PHE A 184 7.90 2.08 -14.63
C PHE A 184 6.83 2.62 -15.58
N ARG A 185 7.16 3.59 -16.45
CA ARG A 185 6.23 4.19 -17.42
C ARG A 185 5.66 3.20 -18.44
N GLN A 186 6.35 2.10 -18.72
CA GLN A 186 5.84 1.03 -19.59
C GLN A 186 4.88 0.10 -18.83
N LEU A 187 5.14 -0.14 -17.54
CA LEU A 187 4.34 -0.97 -16.65
C LEU A 187 3.09 -0.25 -16.11
N SER A 188 3.13 1.08 -15.98
CA SER A 188 2.10 1.96 -15.41
C SER A 188 0.90 2.24 -16.32
N GLN A 189 0.88 1.68 -17.53
CA GLN A 189 -0.15 1.96 -18.53
C GLN A 189 -1.52 1.42 -18.09
N VAL A 190 -2.52 2.31 -18.07
CA VAL A 190 -3.88 1.96 -17.67
C VAL A 190 -4.51 1.02 -18.68
N ASP A 191 -4.91 -0.17 -18.23
CA ASP A 191 -5.61 -1.16 -19.05
C ASP A 191 -7.13 -0.93 -19.00
N SER A 192 -7.70 -0.60 -20.17
CA SER A 192 -9.15 -0.46 -20.37
C SER A 192 -9.97 -1.71 -20.01
N GLN A 193 -9.34 -2.89 -19.93
CA GLN A 193 -9.98 -4.16 -19.56
C GLN A 193 -9.77 -4.54 -18.09
N ALA A 194 -9.03 -3.76 -17.29
CA ALA A 194 -8.63 -4.14 -15.93
C ALA A 194 -9.82 -4.51 -15.01
N ASP A 195 -10.91 -3.73 -15.06
CA ASP A 195 -12.15 -4.05 -14.34
C ASP A 195 -12.76 -5.39 -14.82
N ASN A 196 -12.84 -5.63 -16.14
CA ASN A 196 -13.39 -6.88 -16.71
C ASN A 196 -12.54 -8.10 -16.34
N LEU A 197 -11.21 -7.96 -16.35
CA LEU A 197 -10.27 -9.00 -15.97
C LEU A 197 -10.41 -9.34 -14.48
N LEU A 198 -10.43 -8.32 -13.61
CA LEU A 198 -10.64 -8.51 -12.16
C LEU A 198 -11.97 -9.18 -11.85
N GLN A 199 -13.08 -8.74 -12.47
CA GLN A 199 -14.39 -9.37 -12.26
C GLN A 199 -14.41 -10.84 -12.74
N SER A 200 -13.72 -11.13 -13.85
CA SER A 200 -13.58 -12.51 -14.35
C SER A 200 -12.72 -13.39 -13.43
N ALA A 201 -11.65 -12.84 -12.86
CA ALA A 201 -10.82 -13.53 -11.86
C ALA A 201 -11.61 -13.83 -10.59
N ILE A 202 -12.35 -12.85 -10.05
CA ILE A 202 -13.22 -13.01 -8.87
C ILE A 202 -14.31 -14.07 -9.15
N ALA A 203 -14.98 -14.01 -10.30
CA ALA A 203 -16.04 -14.96 -10.65
C ALA A 203 -15.54 -16.40 -10.90
N SER A 204 -14.25 -16.58 -11.18
CA SER A 204 -13.62 -17.90 -11.38
C SER A 204 -12.85 -18.40 -10.16
N ASP A 205 -12.67 -17.59 -9.12
CA ASP A 205 -12.00 -18.00 -7.89
C ASP A 205 -12.83 -19.03 -7.11
N LYS A 206 -12.17 -20.11 -6.73
CA LYS A 206 -12.73 -21.21 -5.93
C LYS A 206 -12.07 -21.35 -4.56
N SER A 207 -11.34 -20.32 -4.12
CA SER A 207 -10.64 -20.32 -2.84
C SER A 207 -11.59 -20.63 -1.67
N ASP A 208 -12.82 -20.10 -1.67
CA ASP A 208 -13.81 -20.44 -0.62
C ASP A 208 -14.26 -21.92 -0.67
N GLU A 209 -14.47 -22.50 -1.85
CA GLU A 209 -14.71 -23.96 -1.96
C GLU A 209 -13.52 -24.77 -1.43
N TRP A 210 -12.30 -24.30 -1.70
CA TRP A 210 -11.07 -24.95 -1.27
C TRP A 210 -10.91 -24.86 0.25
N PHE A 211 -11.06 -23.69 0.87
CA PHE A 211 -11.01 -23.52 2.32
C PHE A 211 -12.08 -24.37 3.02
N ASN A 212 -13.30 -24.40 2.52
CA ASN A 212 -14.39 -25.22 3.09
C ASN A 212 -14.06 -26.72 3.08
N LYS A 213 -13.22 -27.20 2.14
CA LYS A 213 -12.74 -28.59 2.06
C LYS A 213 -11.48 -28.86 2.91
N HIS A 214 -10.77 -27.81 3.35
CA HIS A 214 -9.45 -27.92 4.01
C HIS A 214 -9.40 -27.28 5.42
N GLY A 215 -10.54 -27.18 6.11
CA GLY A 215 -10.61 -26.74 7.51
C GLY A 215 -10.82 -25.24 7.73
N GLY A 216 -11.19 -24.49 6.69
CA GLY A 216 -11.49 -23.06 6.74
C GLY A 216 -10.28 -22.16 6.42
N LYS A 217 -10.50 -20.84 6.52
CA LYS A 217 -9.45 -19.84 6.36
C LYS A 217 -8.58 -19.82 7.62
N THR A 218 -7.34 -20.27 7.50
CA THR A 218 -6.32 -20.14 8.54
C THR A 218 -5.51 -18.87 8.32
N THR A 219 -5.23 -18.13 9.39
CA THR A 219 -4.28 -17.02 9.38
C THR A 219 -2.86 -17.58 9.25
N LYS A 220 -2.04 -16.97 8.38
CA LYS A 220 -0.60 -17.21 8.31
C LYS A 220 0.19 -15.99 8.81
#